data_AF-A0A9W4JA21-F1
#
_entry.id   AF-A0A9W4JA21-F1
#
_cell.length_a   1.000
_cell.length_b   1.000
_cell.length_c   1.000
_cell.angle_alpha   90.00
_cell.angle_beta   90.00
_cell.angle_gamma   90.00
#
_symmetry.space_group_name_H-M   'P 1'
#
loop_
_entity.id
_entity.type
_entity.pdbx_description
1 polymer ?
#
loop_
_entity_poly.entity_id
_entity_poly.type
_entity_poly.pdbx_seq_one_letter_code
_entity_poly.pdbx_strand_id
1 'polypeptide(L)'
;MPTPLTTTPEILSLLQDLHAKSLNQESAVDWSTLPAQCTEEFDTIMLDKFIALDQDKCELVYHILRSTNATTVVEAGTSFGVSTIYLALAVAENAKRAGSGTPRVIATEKEVSKAKLAKEHWFSAGKRVEDVIDLRVGDLRETLTSDLGVVDFLLLDIWTPLALPALKIVQPHLRPGAVIIADNTIMAGDKYAELFAYIDAEGSGFRRVTMPYTGGMDMIVQLPIETSNMANFQSIPQEEGLFNAAPSLNPPPNPATKDYKLNHLAIRITNPAASLHFYINLLGMRIIFTMNAGPFTIYYLGHPPASATEEEVTEWAKQTSEIPRMTTTAGLLELYHTHGAEAESVSSGNVPPALGFSHLGFTVPDVGVAVERLRAGGVRILKDVGVCDRGSVPLSEWEEERGIGRGEIHGNYAWFFEKFAMVADPVS
;
A
#
# COMPACT_ATOMS: atom_id res chain seq x y z
N MET A 1 7.27 -41.27 2.56
CA MET A 1 7.38 -40.32 1.42
C MET A 1 8.22 -39.15 1.89
N PRO A 2 9.09 -38.54 1.06
CA PRO A 2 9.72 -37.28 1.44
C PRO A 2 8.63 -36.24 1.74
N THR A 3 8.81 -35.45 2.80
CA THR A 3 7.89 -34.36 3.11
C THR A 3 8.04 -33.24 2.08
N PRO A 4 6.95 -32.58 1.66
CA PRO A 4 7.02 -31.37 0.84
C PRO A 4 7.61 -30.16 1.58
N LEU A 5 7.65 -30.20 2.92
CA LEU A 5 8.07 -29.08 3.76
C LEU A 5 9.58 -29.14 4.08
N THR A 6 10.20 -27.97 4.16
CA THR A 6 11.58 -27.82 4.67
C THR A 6 11.52 -27.46 6.16
N THR A 7 11.33 -28.45 7.02
CA THR A 7 11.15 -28.25 8.47
C THR A 7 11.68 -29.43 9.31
N THR A 8 11.57 -29.35 10.64
CA THR A 8 12.09 -30.37 11.56
C THR A 8 11.11 -31.54 11.76
N PRO A 9 11.59 -32.73 12.17
CA PRO A 9 10.72 -33.88 12.47
C PRO A 9 9.65 -33.57 13.54
N GLU A 10 9.96 -32.72 14.52
CA GLU A 10 9.04 -32.33 15.59
C GLU A 10 7.84 -31.54 15.05
N ILE A 11 8.11 -30.59 14.14
CA ILE A 11 7.05 -29.80 13.49
C ILE A 11 6.21 -30.69 12.57
N LEU A 12 6.83 -31.64 11.87
CA LEU A 12 6.09 -32.61 11.04
C LEU A 12 5.16 -33.50 11.89
N SER A 13 5.65 -33.99 13.03
CA SER A 13 4.83 -34.78 13.96
C SER A 13 3.67 -33.95 14.52
N LEU A 14 3.93 -32.69 14.90
CA LEU A 14 2.90 -31.77 15.37
C LEU A 14 1.82 -31.56 14.31
N LEU A 15 2.21 -31.24 13.06
CA LEU A 15 1.25 -31.05 11.97
C LEU A 15 0.42 -32.31 11.69
N GLN A 16 1.05 -33.48 11.73
CA GLN A 16 0.36 -34.76 11.57
C GLN A 16 -0.70 -34.97 12.68
N ASP A 17 -0.36 -34.68 13.94
CA ASP A 17 -1.28 -34.81 15.07
C ASP A 17 -2.44 -33.81 14.97
N LEU A 18 -2.16 -32.56 14.57
CA LEU A 18 -3.18 -31.51 14.40
C LEU A 18 -4.14 -31.82 13.24
N HIS A 19 -3.63 -32.29 12.10
CA HIS A 19 -4.47 -32.72 10.97
C HIS A 19 -5.32 -33.93 11.33
N ALA A 20 -4.75 -34.93 12.02
CA ALA A 20 -5.52 -36.07 12.49
C ALA A 20 -6.64 -35.67 13.46
N LYS A 21 -6.37 -34.69 14.34
CA LYS A 21 -7.39 -34.13 15.24
C LYS A 21 -8.49 -33.40 14.47
N SER A 22 -8.12 -32.60 13.46
CA SER A 22 -9.08 -31.91 12.59
C SER A 22 -10.01 -32.88 11.89
N LEU A 23 -9.45 -33.84 11.16
CA LEU A 23 -10.20 -34.84 10.40
C LEU A 23 -11.18 -35.62 11.28
N ASN A 24 -10.74 -36.02 12.48
CA ASN A 24 -11.61 -36.72 13.43
C ASN A 24 -12.80 -35.88 13.86
N GLN A 25 -12.59 -34.59 14.19
CA GLN A 25 -13.70 -33.73 14.61
C GLN A 25 -14.62 -33.34 13.46
N GLU A 26 -14.05 -33.00 12.31
CA GLU A 26 -14.81 -32.61 11.12
C GLU A 26 -15.71 -33.74 10.62
N SER A 27 -15.24 -34.99 10.67
CA SER A 27 -16.06 -36.16 10.29
C SER A 27 -17.33 -36.35 11.12
N ALA A 28 -17.40 -35.73 12.31
CA ALA A 28 -18.55 -35.78 13.19
C ALA A 28 -19.50 -34.57 13.02
N VAL A 29 -19.19 -33.61 12.16
CA VAL A 29 -20.00 -32.42 11.91
C VAL A 29 -21.04 -32.70 10.82
N ASP A 30 -22.32 -32.53 11.15
CA ASP A 30 -23.39 -32.52 10.15
C ASP A 30 -23.62 -31.10 9.62
N TRP A 31 -22.91 -30.77 8.54
CA TRP A 31 -22.95 -29.47 7.88
C TRP A 31 -24.34 -29.04 7.39
N SER A 32 -25.25 -30.00 7.17
CA SER A 32 -26.60 -29.71 6.67
C SER A 32 -27.54 -29.13 7.74
N THR A 33 -27.17 -29.29 9.02
CA THR A 33 -27.98 -28.89 10.16
C THR A 33 -27.57 -27.55 10.77
N LEU A 34 -26.47 -26.96 10.29
CA LEU A 34 -25.92 -25.73 10.86
C LEU A 34 -26.75 -24.50 10.45
N PRO A 35 -26.89 -23.51 11.36
CA PRO A 35 -27.51 -22.23 11.03
C PRO A 35 -26.66 -21.43 10.04
N ALA A 36 -27.17 -20.28 9.60
CA ALA A 36 -26.43 -19.38 8.72
C ALA A 36 -25.11 -18.93 9.37
N GLN A 37 -24.03 -18.91 8.58
CA GLN A 37 -22.71 -18.45 9.02
C GLN A 37 -22.75 -17.00 9.51
N CYS A 38 -21.83 -16.63 10.39
CA CYS A 38 -21.73 -15.30 10.99
C CYS A 38 -22.94 -14.90 11.85
N THR A 39 -23.61 -15.87 12.47
CA THR A 39 -24.64 -15.66 13.51
C THR A 39 -24.11 -16.13 14.87
N GLU A 40 -24.62 -15.57 15.98
CA GLU A 40 -24.19 -15.98 17.33
C GLU A 40 -24.41 -17.48 17.59
N GLU A 41 -25.50 -18.05 17.05
CA GLU A 41 -25.80 -19.48 17.16
C GLU A 41 -24.76 -20.33 16.41
N PHE A 42 -24.41 -19.94 15.19
CA PHE A 42 -23.37 -20.60 14.40
C PHE A 42 -22.01 -20.54 15.10
N ASP A 43 -21.63 -19.35 15.57
CA ASP A 43 -20.35 -19.13 16.25
C ASP A 43 -20.25 -19.99 17.52
N THR A 44 -21.35 -20.10 18.28
CA THR A 44 -21.42 -20.96 19.48
C THR A 44 -21.22 -22.44 19.14
N ILE A 45 -21.85 -22.95 18.08
CA ILE A 45 -21.73 -24.35 17.64
C ILE A 45 -20.31 -24.65 17.16
N MET A 46 -19.68 -23.70 16.47
CA MET A 46 -18.35 -23.88 15.86
C MET A 46 -17.19 -23.53 16.79
N LEU A 47 -17.46 -22.99 17.99
CA LEU A 47 -16.46 -22.49 18.94
C LEU A 47 -15.41 -23.55 19.32
N ASP A 48 -15.83 -24.80 19.46
CA ASP A 48 -14.97 -25.92 19.89
C ASP A 48 -14.60 -26.88 18.74
N LYS A 49 -15.08 -26.63 17.52
CA LYS A 49 -14.86 -27.48 16.36
C LYS A 49 -13.51 -27.19 15.72
N PHE A 50 -12.60 -28.13 15.85
CA PHE A 50 -11.28 -28.12 15.24
C PHE A 50 -11.44 -28.49 13.77
N ILE A 51 -11.52 -27.46 12.92
CA ILE A 51 -11.58 -27.58 11.47
C ILE A 51 -10.44 -26.72 10.94
N ALA A 52 -9.60 -27.35 10.13
CA ALA A 52 -8.41 -26.79 9.54
C ALA A 52 -8.41 -27.09 8.04
N LEU A 53 -7.81 -26.19 7.25
CA LEU A 53 -7.48 -26.44 5.86
C LEU A 53 -6.78 -27.81 5.69
N ASP A 54 -7.23 -28.59 4.71
CA ASP A 54 -6.70 -29.93 4.45
C ASP A 54 -5.18 -29.93 4.30
N GLN A 55 -4.54 -31.04 4.71
CA GLN A 55 -3.09 -31.16 4.70
C GLN A 55 -2.48 -30.93 3.31
N ASP A 56 -3.05 -31.54 2.26
CA ASP A 56 -2.55 -31.41 0.90
C ASP A 56 -2.72 -29.99 0.33
N LYS A 57 -3.78 -29.30 0.71
CA LYS A 57 -4.00 -27.87 0.40
C LYS A 57 -2.99 -26.99 1.13
N CYS A 58 -2.70 -27.25 2.40
CA CYS A 58 -1.65 -26.55 3.16
C CYS A 58 -0.26 -26.73 2.50
N GLU A 59 0.05 -27.95 2.04
CA GLU A 59 1.30 -28.26 1.35
C GLU A 59 1.42 -27.51 0.01
N LEU A 60 0.31 -27.41 -0.75
CA LEU A 60 0.26 -26.58 -1.95
C LEU A 60 0.51 -25.10 -1.63
N VAL A 61 -0.19 -24.55 -0.63
CA VAL A 61 -0.06 -23.15 -0.21
C VAL A 61 1.39 -22.84 0.18
N TYR A 62 2.03 -23.73 0.96
CA TYR A 62 3.46 -23.63 1.27
C TYR A 62 4.31 -23.53 -0.01
N HIS A 63 4.08 -24.38 -1.01
CA HIS A 63 4.84 -24.35 -2.25
C HIS A 63 4.57 -23.11 -3.11
N ILE A 64 3.34 -22.59 -3.13
CA ILE A 64 3.03 -21.32 -3.80
C ILE A 64 3.83 -20.19 -3.17
N LEU A 65 3.78 -20.04 -1.84
CA LEU A 65 4.53 -19.02 -1.11
C LEU A 65 6.03 -19.11 -1.36
N ARG A 66 6.59 -20.33 -1.36
CA ARG A 66 8.00 -20.57 -1.66
C ARG A 66 8.37 -20.23 -3.11
N SER A 67 7.45 -20.44 -4.05
CA SER A 67 7.66 -20.14 -5.47
C SER A 67 7.56 -18.64 -5.77
N THR A 68 6.72 -17.91 -5.04
CA THR A 68 6.51 -16.46 -5.22
C THR A 68 7.44 -15.60 -4.37
N ASN A 69 8.32 -16.21 -3.56
CA ASN A 69 9.14 -15.53 -2.55
C ASN A 69 8.32 -14.64 -1.60
N ALA A 70 7.08 -15.04 -1.27
CA ALA A 70 6.22 -14.28 -0.38
C ALA A 70 6.84 -14.10 1.02
N THR A 71 6.80 -12.88 1.54
CA THR A 71 7.33 -12.52 2.86
C THR A 71 6.27 -11.89 3.76
N THR A 72 5.23 -11.26 3.19
CA THR A 72 4.09 -10.73 3.93
C THR A 72 2.80 -11.40 3.46
N VAL A 73 2.16 -12.12 4.37
CA VAL A 73 0.97 -12.94 4.09
C VAL A 73 -0.17 -12.53 5.02
N VAL A 74 -1.40 -12.47 4.50
CA VAL A 74 -2.60 -12.32 5.32
C VAL A 74 -3.38 -13.64 5.33
N GLU A 75 -3.82 -14.08 6.49
CA GLU A 75 -4.72 -15.22 6.68
C GLU A 75 -6.06 -14.71 7.25
N ALA A 76 -7.11 -14.81 6.44
CA ALA A 76 -8.47 -14.64 6.88
C ALA A 76 -8.99 -15.99 7.37
N GLY A 77 -9.14 -16.14 8.69
CA GLY A 77 -9.61 -17.38 9.32
C GLY A 77 -8.48 -18.30 9.78
N THR A 78 -7.94 -18.01 10.96
CA THR A 78 -6.84 -18.78 11.55
C THR A 78 -7.31 -20.04 12.28
N SER A 79 -8.51 -20.02 12.88
CA SER A 79 -9.05 -21.14 13.65
C SER A 79 -8.06 -21.59 14.73
N PHE A 80 -7.64 -22.86 14.72
CA PHE A 80 -6.64 -23.41 15.64
C PHE A 80 -5.19 -23.29 15.12
N GLY A 81 -4.96 -22.57 14.03
CA GLY A 81 -3.63 -22.13 13.60
C GLY A 81 -2.80 -23.16 12.81
N VAL A 82 -3.42 -24.19 12.25
CA VAL A 82 -2.70 -25.26 11.52
C VAL A 82 -2.11 -24.75 10.22
N SER A 83 -2.93 -24.14 9.34
CA SER A 83 -2.49 -23.49 8.10
C SER A 83 -1.43 -22.43 8.36
N THR A 84 -1.59 -21.65 9.43
CA THR A 84 -0.66 -20.59 9.83
C THR A 84 0.77 -21.10 10.04
N ILE A 85 0.95 -22.34 10.54
CA ILE A 85 2.28 -22.96 10.66
C ILE A 85 2.94 -23.10 9.28
N TYR A 86 2.19 -23.54 8.26
CA TYR A 86 2.70 -23.65 6.89
C TYR A 86 3.06 -22.29 6.32
N LEU A 87 2.20 -21.27 6.52
CA LEU A 87 2.45 -19.90 6.10
C LEU A 87 3.74 -19.36 6.72
N ALA A 88 3.87 -19.50 8.05
CA ALA A 88 5.02 -19.03 8.83
C ALA A 88 6.33 -19.69 8.40
N LEU A 89 6.33 -21.01 8.20
CA LEU A 89 7.50 -21.75 7.70
C LEU A 89 7.97 -21.23 6.34
N ALA A 90 7.03 -20.98 5.43
CA ALA A 90 7.33 -20.50 4.08
C ALA A 90 7.91 -19.08 4.10
N VAL A 91 7.26 -18.13 4.79
CA VAL A 91 7.71 -16.73 4.82
C VAL A 91 9.05 -16.59 5.55
N ALA A 92 9.26 -17.34 6.65
CA ALA A 92 10.52 -17.32 7.39
C ALA A 92 11.69 -17.81 6.51
N GLU A 93 11.47 -18.86 5.70
CA GLU A 93 12.50 -19.33 4.78
C GLU A 93 12.73 -18.37 3.60
N ASN A 94 11.68 -17.72 3.10
CA ASN A 94 11.79 -16.73 2.03
C ASN A 94 12.60 -15.51 2.50
N ALA A 95 12.29 -14.96 3.68
CA ALA A 95 13.03 -13.83 4.24
C ALA A 95 14.51 -14.18 4.53
N LYS A 96 14.77 -15.37 5.11
CA LYS A 96 16.14 -15.85 5.32
C LYS A 96 16.93 -15.92 4.01
N ARG A 97 16.32 -16.38 2.92
CA ARG A 97 16.95 -16.45 1.59
C ARG A 97 17.18 -15.05 0.99
N ALA A 98 16.22 -14.15 1.12
CA ALA A 98 16.30 -12.80 0.56
C ALA A 98 17.35 -11.92 1.28
N GLY A 99 17.69 -12.22 2.53
CA GLY A 99 18.65 -11.45 3.33
C GLY A 99 18.19 -10.04 3.67
N SER A 100 16.93 -9.71 3.36
CA SER A 100 16.27 -8.43 3.60
C SER A 100 14.75 -8.64 3.66
N GLY A 101 14.05 -7.76 4.39
CA GLY A 101 12.61 -7.86 4.64
C GLY A 101 12.28 -8.60 5.95
N THR A 102 11.25 -8.11 6.65
CA THR A 102 10.74 -8.73 7.88
C THR A 102 9.64 -9.72 7.50
N PRO A 103 9.83 -11.04 7.71
CA PRO A 103 8.79 -12.03 7.43
C PRO A 103 7.60 -11.80 8.36
N ARG A 104 6.39 -11.85 7.81
CA ARG A 104 5.16 -11.60 8.57
C ARG A 104 3.99 -12.42 8.04
N VAL A 105 3.31 -13.12 8.93
CA VAL A 105 1.97 -13.69 8.72
C VAL A 105 1.00 -12.92 9.59
N ILE A 106 0.09 -12.17 8.97
CA ILE A 106 -0.99 -11.45 9.63
C ILE A 106 -2.17 -12.43 9.73
N ALA A 107 -2.28 -13.09 10.88
CA ALA A 107 -3.29 -14.08 11.20
C ALA A 107 -4.52 -13.41 11.83
N THR A 108 -5.73 -13.88 11.51
CA THR A 108 -6.98 -13.33 12.07
C THR A 108 -7.85 -14.42 12.67
N GLU A 109 -8.21 -14.26 13.94
CA GLU A 109 -9.14 -15.17 14.63
C GLU A 109 -10.13 -14.37 15.47
N LYS A 110 -11.41 -14.60 15.25
CA LYS A 110 -12.47 -13.89 15.98
C LYS A 110 -12.55 -14.37 17.43
N GLU A 111 -12.44 -15.68 17.65
CA GLU A 111 -12.72 -16.31 18.93
C GLU A 111 -11.47 -16.39 19.79
N VAL A 112 -11.50 -15.69 20.94
CA VAL A 112 -10.37 -15.61 21.88
C VAL A 112 -9.89 -16.99 22.35
N SER A 113 -10.82 -17.94 22.54
CA SER A 113 -10.51 -19.31 22.96
C SER A 113 -9.73 -20.09 21.90
N LYS A 114 -10.11 -19.96 20.62
CA LYS A 114 -9.39 -20.57 19.49
C LYS A 114 -8.04 -19.91 19.29
N ALA A 115 -8.00 -18.58 19.32
CA ALA A 115 -6.77 -17.80 19.21
C ALA A 115 -5.73 -18.21 20.27
N LYS A 116 -6.17 -18.48 21.50
CA LYS A 116 -5.30 -18.99 22.56
C LYS A 116 -4.69 -20.35 22.22
N LEU A 117 -5.51 -21.30 21.75
CA LEU A 117 -5.04 -22.64 21.38
C LEU A 117 -4.13 -22.60 20.15
N ALA A 118 -4.41 -21.72 19.18
CA ALA A 118 -3.52 -21.48 18.04
C ALA A 118 -2.12 -21.04 18.50
N LYS A 119 -2.04 -20.09 19.44
CA LYS A 119 -0.76 -19.67 20.04
C LYS A 119 -0.02 -20.83 20.73
N GLU A 120 -0.74 -21.73 21.41
CA GLU A 120 -0.13 -22.91 22.04
C GLU A 120 0.47 -23.88 21.00
N HIS A 121 -0.20 -24.08 19.86
CA HIS A 121 0.35 -24.85 18.75
C HIS A 121 1.58 -24.19 18.13
N TRP A 122 1.56 -22.87 17.91
CA TRP A 122 2.70 -22.15 17.33
C TRP A 122 3.90 -22.12 18.27
N PHE A 123 3.67 -21.97 19.58
CA PHE A 123 4.70 -22.11 20.59
C PHE A 123 5.34 -23.50 20.53
N SER A 124 4.54 -24.55 20.38
CA SER A 124 5.01 -25.94 20.21
C SER A 124 5.78 -26.14 18.89
N ALA A 125 5.41 -25.41 17.84
CA ALA A 125 6.14 -25.40 16.56
C ALA A 125 7.47 -24.62 16.62
N GLY A 126 7.70 -23.86 17.69
CA GLY A 126 8.96 -23.18 18.00
C GLY A 126 9.09 -21.78 17.42
N LYS A 127 10.16 -21.09 17.84
CA LYS A 127 10.38 -19.65 17.62
C LYS A 127 10.37 -19.21 16.16
N ARG A 128 10.86 -20.07 15.25
CA ARG A 128 10.84 -19.80 13.80
C ARG A 128 9.41 -19.58 13.27
N VAL A 129 8.42 -20.25 13.86
CA VAL A 129 7.01 -20.10 13.52
C VAL A 129 6.40 -18.96 14.32
N GLU A 130 6.58 -18.97 15.64
CA GLU A 130 5.96 -17.98 16.53
C GLU A 130 6.38 -16.53 16.22
N ASP A 131 7.67 -16.28 15.97
CA ASP A 131 8.22 -14.92 15.88
C ASP A 131 7.79 -14.16 14.61
N VAL A 132 7.23 -14.87 13.62
CA VAL A 132 6.77 -14.25 12.35
C VAL A 132 5.26 -14.07 12.29
N ILE A 133 4.51 -14.49 13.31
CA ILE A 133 3.05 -14.42 13.33
C ILE A 133 2.58 -13.18 14.10
N ASP A 134 1.88 -12.30 13.40
CA ASP A 134 1.08 -11.22 13.95
C ASP A 134 -0.38 -11.68 14.04
N LEU A 135 -0.77 -12.23 15.20
CA LEU A 135 -2.15 -12.66 15.43
C LEU A 135 -3.01 -11.49 15.90
N ARG A 136 -4.02 -11.17 15.10
CA ARG A 136 -5.05 -10.17 15.39
C ARG A 136 -6.34 -10.86 15.84
N VAL A 137 -6.69 -10.69 17.10
CA VAL A 137 -7.87 -11.30 17.71
C VAL A 137 -9.05 -10.34 17.62
N GLY A 138 -10.16 -10.78 17.04
CA GLY A 138 -11.37 -9.99 16.85
C GLY A 138 -11.95 -10.10 15.45
N ASP A 139 -12.91 -9.23 15.12
CA ASP A 139 -13.49 -9.18 13.79
C ASP A 139 -12.46 -8.71 12.76
N LEU A 140 -12.18 -9.54 11.75
CA LEU A 140 -11.23 -9.21 10.69
C LEU A 140 -11.52 -7.89 9.97
N ARG A 141 -12.80 -7.48 9.93
CA ARG A 141 -13.23 -6.22 9.30
C ARG A 141 -12.74 -5.00 10.05
N GLU A 142 -12.42 -5.15 11.33
CA GLU A 142 -11.85 -4.12 12.19
C GLU A 142 -10.34 -4.29 12.29
N THR A 143 -9.87 -5.53 12.50
CA THR A 143 -8.47 -5.79 12.79
C THR A 143 -7.55 -5.69 11.58
N LEU A 144 -8.06 -5.82 10.34
CA LEU A 144 -7.26 -5.70 9.11
C LEU A 144 -7.20 -4.26 8.55
N THR A 145 -7.75 -3.26 9.24
CA THR A 145 -7.89 -1.89 8.69
C THR A 145 -6.60 -1.06 8.65
N SER A 146 -5.50 -1.55 9.23
CA SER A 146 -4.21 -0.83 9.28
C SER A 146 -3.02 -1.78 9.31
N ASP A 147 -1.82 -1.24 9.05
CA ASP A 147 -0.54 -1.94 9.18
C ASP A 147 -0.48 -3.30 8.45
N LEU A 148 -0.90 -3.33 7.18
CA LEU A 148 -0.76 -4.52 6.33
C LEU A 148 0.51 -4.52 5.49
N GLY A 149 1.08 -3.35 5.22
CA GLY A 149 2.24 -3.21 4.33
C GLY A 149 1.91 -3.60 2.89
N VAL A 150 2.88 -4.16 2.18
CA VAL A 150 2.67 -4.76 0.85
C VAL A 150 2.46 -6.26 1.04
N VAL A 151 1.30 -6.76 0.63
CA VAL A 151 0.86 -8.14 0.83
C VAL A 151 1.14 -8.97 -0.42
N ASP A 152 1.85 -10.08 -0.24
CA ASP A 152 2.22 -11.02 -1.30
C ASP A 152 1.16 -12.09 -1.54
N PHE A 153 0.41 -12.42 -0.49
CA PHE A 153 -0.53 -13.53 -0.49
C PHE A 153 -1.68 -13.33 0.49
N LEU A 154 -2.88 -13.78 0.11
CA LEU A 154 -4.07 -13.83 0.98
C LEU A 154 -4.65 -15.25 1.00
N LEU A 155 -4.76 -15.84 2.19
CA LEU A 155 -5.55 -17.05 2.40
C LEU A 155 -6.97 -16.66 2.83
N LEU A 156 -7.97 -17.08 2.07
CA LEU A 156 -9.39 -17.00 2.41
C LEU A 156 -9.87 -18.39 2.87
N ASP A 157 -9.58 -18.72 4.12
CA ASP A 157 -10.07 -19.92 4.83
C ASP A 157 -11.04 -19.47 5.95
N ILE A 158 -12.06 -18.72 5.53
CA ILE A 158 -12.98 -18.02 6.40
C ILE A 158 -14.41 -18.38 6.05
N TRP A 159 -15.37 -18.06 6.93
CA TRP A 159 -16.78 -18.09 6.60
C TRP A 159 -17.06 -17.32 5.30
N THR A 160 -17.80 -17.94 4.40
CA THR A 160 -17.97 -17.47 3.02
C THR A 160 -18.52 -16.04 2.92
N PRO A 161 -19.42 -15.54 3.81
CA PRO A 161 -19.85 -14.14 3.78
C PRO A 161 -18.73 -13.12 4.06
N LEU A 162 -17.62 -13.55 4.68
CA LEU A 162 -16.48 -12.70 5.02
C LEU A 162 -15.36 -12.74 3.96
N ALA A 163 -15.40 -13.66 3.00
CA ALA A 163 -14.36 -13.80 1.99
C ALA A 163 -14.22 -12.54 1.11
N LEU A 164 -15.32 -11.99 0.60
CA LEU A 164 -15.31 -10.74 -0.18
C LEU A 164 -14.94 -9.50 0.67
N PRO A 165 -15.51 -9.30 1.89
CA PRO A 165 -15.05 -8.26 2.80
C PRO A 165 -13.55 -8.31 3.08
N ALA A 166 -13.01 -9.50 3.39
CA ALA A 166 -11.57 -9.68 3.63
C ALA A 166 -10.74 -9.31 2.39
N LEU A 167 -11.14 -9.79 1.20
CA LEU A 167 -10.48 -9.42 -0.04
C LEU A 167 -10.47 -7.91 -0.25
N LYS A 168 -11.61 -7.21 -0.09
CA LYS A 168 -11.70 -5.76 -0.29
C LYS A 168 -10.81 -4.95 0.65
N ILE A 169 -10.63 -5.39 1.89
CA ILE A 169 -9.76 -4.72 2.87
C ILE A 169 -8.29 -4.91 2.50
N VAL A 170 -7.92 -6.12 2.09
CA VAL A 170 -6.53 -6.49 1.77
C VAL A 170 -6.11 -6.02 0.38
N GLN A 171 -7.05 -5.93 -0.58
CA GLN A 171 -6.79 -5.64 -1.98
C GLN A 171 -5.94 -4.39 -2.25
N PRO A 172 -6.14 -3.23 -1.58
CA PRO A 172 -5.28 -2.06 -1.77
C PRO A 172 -3.81 -2.28 -1.39
N HIS A 173 -3.54 -3.33 -0.62
CA HIS A 173 -2.21 -3.71 -0.14
C HIS A 173 -1.61 -4.84 -0.97
N LEU A 174 -2.39 -5.52 -1.83
CA LEU A 174 -1.89 -6.59 -2.68
C LEU A 174 -0.93 -6.03 -3.73
N ARG A 175 0.27 -6.59 -3.82
CA ARG A 175 1.16 -6.27 -4.94
C ARG A 175 0.63 -6.85 -6.25
N PRO A 176 1.04 -6.30 -7.41
CA PRO A 176 0.92 -7.00 -8.68
C PRO A 176 1.49 -8.43 -8.60
N GLY A 177 0.73 -9.41 -9.07
CA GLY A 177 1.05 -10.83 -9.00
C GLY A 177 0.91 -11.44 -7.61
N ALA A 178 0.27 -10.76 -6.64
CA ALA A 178 -0.11 -11.39 -5.38
C ALA A 178 -1.11 -12.52 -5.64
N VAL A 179 -0.99 -13.59 -4.86
CA VAL A 179 -1.84 -14.78 -4.99
C VAL A 179 -2.85 -14.81 -3.85
N ILE A 180 -4.11 -15.04 -4.19
CA ILE A 180 -5.18 -15.28 -3.24
C ILE A 180 -5.63 -16.73 -3.41
N ILE A 181 -5.83 -17.43 -2.30
CA ILE A 181 -6.38 -18.79 -2.27
C ILE A 181 -7.69 -18.76 -1.51
N ALA A 182 -8.75 -19.35 -2.08
CA ALA A 182 -10.03 -19.55 -1.40
C ALA A 182 -10.38 -21.04 -1.37
N ASP A 183 -10.75 -21.55 -0.20
CA ASP A 183 -11.08 -22.98 -0.02
C ASP A 183 -12.60 -23.27 -0.09
N ASN A 184 -12.92 -24.55 -0.34
CA ASN A 184 -14.27 -25.11 -0.47
C ASN A 184 -15.14 -24.43 -1.54
N THR A 185 -14.54 -23.90 -2.59
CA THR A 185 -15.22 -23.03 -3.56
C THR A 185 -16.24 -23.74 -4.44
N ILE A 186 -16.11 -25.05 -4.63
CA ILE A 186 -17.12 -25.86 -5.35
C ILE A 186 -18.23 -26.27 -4.37
N MET A 187 -17.86 -26.77 -3.19
CA MET A 187 -18.81 -27.24 -2.18
C MET A 187 -19.72 -26.11 -1.67
N ALA A 188 -19.17 -24.90 -1.54
CA ALA A 188 -19.88 -23.70 -1.11
C ALA A 188 -20.13 -22.72 -2.27
N GLY A 189 -20.18 -23.19 -3.51
CA GLY A 189 -20.22 -22.35 -4.72
C GLY A 189 -21.25 -21.22 -4.69
N ASP A 190 -22.50 -21.53 -4.31
CA ASP A 190 -23.58 -20.53 -4.20
C ASP A 190 -23.24 -19.43 -3.17
N LYS A 191 -22.52 -19.78 -2.10
CA LYS A 191 -22.13 -18.84 -1.05
C LYS A 191 -20.92 -17.97 -1.44
N TYR A 192 -20.15 -18.38 -2.45
CA TYR A 192 -19.06 -17.59 -3.03
C TYR A 192 -19.50 -16.74 -4.23
N ALA A 193 -20.79 -16.76 -4.60
CA ALA A 193 -21.29 -16.05 -5.77
C ALA A 193 -20.92 -14.56 -5.80
N GLU A 194 -20.99 -13.86 -4.67
CA GLU A 194 -20.59 -12.45 -4.59
C GLU A 194 -19.08 -12.24 -4.79
N LEU A 195 -18.25 -13.12 -4.22
CA LEU A 195 -16.79 -13.08 -4.40
C LEU A 195 -16.43 -13.28 -5.87
N PHE A 196 -17.02 -14.29 -6.51
CA PHE A 196 -16.73 -14.59 -7.92
C PHE A 196 -17.32 -13.56 -8.86
N ALA A 197 -18.51 -13.01 -8.59
CA ALA A 197 -19.03 -11.89 -9.36
C ALA A 197 -18.08 -10.67 -9.30
N TYR A 198 -17.45 -10.42 -8.15
CA TYR A 198 -16.46 -9.35 -8.00
C TYR A 198 -15.15 -9.64 -8.75
N ILE A 199 -14.63 -10.87 -8.62
CA ILE A 199 -13.37 -11.30 -9.25
C ILE A 199 -13.49 -11.41 -10.77
N ASP A 200 -14.61 -11.92 -11.27
CA ASP A 200 -14.83 -12.18 -12.70
C ASP A 200 -15.39 -10.97 -13.46
N ALA A 201 -15.68 -9.86 -12.75
CA ALA A 201 -16.13 -8.62 -13.38
C ALA A 201 -15.11 -8.10 -14.41
N GLU A 202 -15.62 -7.49 -15.47
CA GLU A 202 -14.77 -6.85 -16.48
C GLU A 202 -13.92 -5.74 -15.83
N GLY A 203 -12.61 -5.77 -16.08
CA GLY A 203 -11.68 -4.80 -15.49
C GLY A 203 -11.41 -4.98 -13.99
N SER A 204 -11.84 -6.09 -13.36
CA SER A 204 -11.60 -6.36 -11.93
C SER A 204 -10.12 -6.36 -11.51
N GLY A 205 -9.22 -6.59 -12.47
CA GLY A 205 -7.79 -6.75 -12.21
C GLY A 205 -7.44 -8.13 -11.64
N PHE A 206 -8.35 -9.11 -11.68
CA PHE A 206 -8.10 -10.46 -11.21
C PHE A 206 -8.25 -11.52 -12.31
N ARG A 207 -7.53 -12.64 -12.15
CA ARG A 207 -7.77 -13.88 -12.88
C ARG A 207 -7.77 -15.04 -11.92
N ARG A 208 -8.71 -15.98 -12.10
CA ARG A 208 -8.82 -17.15 -11.23
C ARG A 208 -8.87 -18.45 -12.01
N VAL A 209 -8.46 -19.53 -11.34
CA VAL A 209 -8.63 -20.90 -11.79
C VAL A 209 -9.05 -21.75 -10.60
N THR A 210 -10.07 -22.59 -10.78
CA THR A 210 -10.45 -23.59 -9.78
C THR A 210 -9.54 -24.80 -9.91
N MET A 211 -8.78 -25.11 -8.87
CA MET A 211 -7.90 -26.25 -8.77
C MET A 211 -8.69 -27.50 -8.31
N PRO A 212 -8.28 -28.71 -8.76
CA PRO A 212 -9.07 -29.93 -8.58
C PRO A 212 -8.88 -30.59 -7.20
N TYR A 213 -9.03 -29.81 -6.12
CA TYR A 213 -9.01 -30.32 -4.74
C TYR A 213 -10.40 -30.66 -4.24
N THR A 214 -10.48 -31.53 -3.22
CA THR A 214 -11.74 -31.90 -2.57
C THR A 214 -12.47 -30.64 -2.07
N GLY A 215 -13.75 -30.51 -2.44
CA GLY A 215 -14.56 -29.33 -2.13
C GLY A 215 -14.27 -28.09 -2.99
N GLY A 216 -13.27 -28.12 -3.86
CA GLY A 216 -12.84 -27.01 -4.71
C GLY A 216 -11.91 -26.03 -3.99
N MET A 217 -10.92 -25.52 -4.71
CA MET A 217 -9.97 -24.53 -4.20
C MET A 217 -9.60 -23.58 -5.34
N ASP A 218 -9.94 -22.30 -5.23
CA ASP A 218 -9.62 -21.33 -6.28
C ASP A 218 -8.28 -20.66 -6.00
N MET A 219 -7.43 -20.62 -7.03
CA MET A 219 -6.25 -19.77 -7.09
C MET A 219 -6.58 -18.53 -7.91
N ILE A 220 -6.48 -17.37 -7.27
CA ILE A 220 -6.75 -16.07 -7.87
C ILE A 220 -5.44 -15.27 -7.86
N VAL A 221 -5.17 -14.55 -8.94
CA VAL A 221 -3.98 -13.70 -9.07
C VAL A 221 -4.43 -12.26 -9.31
N GLN A 222 -3.91 -11.34 -8.49
CA GLN A 222 -3.99 -9.90 -8.75
C GLN A 222 -3.11 -9.60 -9.96
N LEU A 223 -3.73 -9.25 -11.09
CA LEU A 223 -3.00 -8.79 -12.26
C LEU A 223 -2.35 -7.43 -11.94
N PRO A 224 -1.21 -7.11 -12.58
CA PRO A 224 -0.79 -5.73 -12.70
C PRO A 224 -1.97 -4.92 -13.22
N ILE A 225 -2.13 -3.70 -12.70
CA ILE A 225 -3.05 -2.75 -13.32
C ILE A 225 -2.66 -2.68 -14.78
N GLU A 226 -3.59 -3.08 -15.65
CA GLU A 226 -3.36 -3.01 -17.08
C GLU A 226 -3.07 -1.55 -17.41
N THR A 227 -1.80 -1.25 -17.66
CA THR A 227 -1.39 -0.03 -18.34
C THR A 227 -1.66 -0.21 -19.83
N SER A 228 -2.75 -0.88 -20.24
CA SER A 228 -3.02 -1.35 -21.61
C SER A 228 -3.22 -0.22 -22.64
N ASN A 229 -3.09 1.04 -22.22
CA ASN A 229 -2.85 2.18 -23.12
C ASN A 229 -1.35 2.46 -23.42
N MET A 230 -0.41 1.68 -22.88
CA MET A 230 1.04 1.82 -23.17
C MET A 230 1.50 1.10 -24.44
N ALA A 231 0.64 0.31 -25.10
CA ALA A 231 0.96 -0.27 -26.40
C ALA A 231 1.24 0.80 -27.49
N ASN A 232 0.94 2.07 -27.22
CA ASN A 232 1.20 3.19 -28.13
C ASN A 232 2.59 3.85 -27.98
N PHE A 233 3.48 3.41 -27.08
CA PHE A 233 4.84 3.99 -26.99
C PHE A 233 5.75 3.76 -28.21
N GLN A 234 5.25 3.09 -29.27
CA GLN A 234 5.95 2.87 -30.54
C GLN A 234 6.34 4.15 -31.33
N SER A 235 5.99 5.36 -30.87
CA SER A 235 6.31 6.62 -31.57
C SER A 235 7.42 7.47 -30.95
N ILE A 236 8.19 6.93 -29.99
CA ILE A 236 9.44 7.57 -29.56
C ILE A 236 10.40 7.56 -30.77
N PRO A 237 10.98 8.72 -31.17
CA PRO A 237 11.92 8.75 -32.28
C PRO A 237 13.11 7.83 -31.99
N GLN A 238 13.30 6.83 -32.85
CA GLN A 238 14.41 5.87 -32.73
C GLN A 238 15.72 6.45 -33.27
N GLU A 239 15.63 7.49 -34.10
CA GLU A 239 16.79 8.21 -34.61
C GLU A 239 17.26 9.27 -33.62
N GLU A 240 18.55 9.23 -33.29
CA GLU A 240 19.20 10.21 -32.43
C GLU A 240 19.05 11.63 -32.99
N GLY A 241 18.59 12.57 -32.15
CA GLY A 241 18.48 13.98 -32.52
C GLY A 241 17.23 14.36 -33.34
N LEU A 242 16.37 13.41 -33.70
CA LEU A 242 15.11 13.72 -34.40
C LEU A 242 14.10 14.37 -33.44
N PHE A 243 13.78 15.64 -33.70
CA PHE A 243 12.73 16.36 -32.98
C PHE A 243 11.34 15.92 -33.46
N ASN A 244 10.74 14.95 -32.77
CA ASN A 244 9.39 14.49 -33.04
C ASN A 244 8.37 15.44 -32.39
N ALA A 245 7.91 16.45 -33.13
CA ALA A 245 6.89 17.37 -32.67
C ALA A 245 5.53 16.67 -32.53
N ALA A 246 4.93 16.73 -31.34
CA ALA A 246 3.61 16.15 -31.02
C ALA A 246 3.51 14.65 -31.39
N PRO A 247 4.29 13.77 -30.75
CA PRO A 247 4.21 12.35 -31.01
C PRO A 247 2.77 11.87 -30.78
N SER A 248 2.31 10.87 -31.54
CA SER A 248 0.95 10.29 -31.46
C SER A 248 0.68 9.53 -30.15
N LEU A 249 1.35 9.92 -29.06
CA LEU A 249 1.29 9.41 -27.69
C LEU A 249 0.26 10.10 -26.81
N ASN A 250 -0.33 11.21 -27.27
CA ASN A 250 -1.22 12.02 -26.45
C ASN A 250 -2.69 11.60 -26.68
N PRO A 251 -3.28 10.72 -25.85
CA PRO A 251 -4.72 10.47 -25.90
C PRO A 251 -5.49 11.75 -25.56
N PRO A 252 -6.77 11.86 -25.97
CA PRO A 252 -7.61 12.97 -25.54
C PRO A 252 -7.66 13.04 -24.00
N PRO A 253 -7.68 14.24 -23.39
CA PRO A 253 -7.77 14.38 -21.94
C PRO A 253 -8.97 13.62 -21.37
N ASN A 254 -8.73 12.82 -20.33
CA ASN A 254 -9.81 12.15 -19.62
C ASN A 254 -10.72 13.21 -18.96
N PRO A 255 -12.06 13.15 -19.09
CA PRO A 255 -12.97 14.09 -18.44
C PRO A 255 -12.74 14.24 -16.93
N ALA A 256 -12.28 13.18 -16.25
CA ALA A 256 -11.99 13.19 -14.82
C ALA A 256 -10.75 14.02 -14.44
N THR A 257 -9.84 14.26 -15.38
CA THR A 257 -8.56 14.98 -15.14
C THR A 257 -8.45 16.24 -15.98
N LYS A 258 -9.51 16.65 -16.68
CA LYS A 258 -9.51 17.80 -17.60
C LYS A 258 -9.14 19.13 -16.93
N ASP A 259 -9.43 19.23 -15.63
CA ASP A 259 -9.19 20.42 -14.80
C ASP A 259 -7.95 20.27 -13.89
N TYR A 260 -7.17 19.20 -14.06
CA TYR A 260 -5.93 19.00 -13.31
C TYR A 260 -4.85 19.89 -13.92
N LYS A 261 -4.03 20.52 -13.08
CA LYS A 261 -2.98 21.43 -13.52
C LYS A 261 -1.69 21.20 -12.76
N LEU A 262 -0.58 21.09 -13.48
CA LEU A 262 0.74 21.25 -12.87
C LEU A 262 0.87 22.71 -12.40
N ASN A 263 0.94 22.90 -11.09
CA ASN A 263 0.93 24.20 -10.45
C ASN A 263 2.37 24.67 -10.16
N HIS A 264 3.12 23.85 -9.42
CA HIS A 264 4.47 24.20 -9.01
C HIS A 264 5.42 23.00 -9.02
N LEU A 265 6.71 23.29 -8.94
CA LEU A 265 7.75 22.32 -8.59
C LEU A 265 8.50 22.81 -7.37
N ALA A 266 8.89 21.89 -6.50
CA ALA A 266 9.57 22.19 -5.26
C ALA A 266 10.98 21.59 -5.26
N ILE A 267 11.97 22.41 -4.92
CA ILE A 267 13.36 21.97 -4.72
C ILE A 267 13.87 22.43 -3.36
N ARG A 268 14.71 21.61 -2.73
CA ARG A 268 15.39 21.98 -1.50
C ARG A 268 16.59 22.86 -1.80
N ILE A 269 16.84 23.81 -0.92
CA ILE A 269 17.99 24.70 -0.98
C ILE A 269 18.64 24.82 0.39
N THR A 270 19.95 25.06 0.41
CA THR A 270 20.73 25.26 1.65
C THR A 270 21.17 26.70 1.85
N ASN A 271 21.12 27.53 0.81
CA ASN A 271 21.49 28.93 0.87
C ASN A 271 20.44 29.81 0.16
N PRO A 272 19.42 30.32 0.89
CA PRO A 272 18.39 31.18 0.35
C PRO A 272 18.94 32.41 -0.37
N ALA A 273 19.98 33.06 0.15
CA ALA A 273 20.52 34.26 -0.48
C ALA A 273 21.09 33.98 -1.87
N ALA A 274 21.86 32.90 -2.02
CA ALA A 274 22.42 32.49 -3.30
C ALA A 274 21.32 32.07 -4.29
N SER A 275 20.36 31.26 -3.84
CA SER A 275 19.24 30.80 -4.68
C SER A 275 18.33 31.96 -5.09
N LEU A 276 17.93 32.83 -4.17
CA LEU A 276 17.11 34.00 -4.49
C LEU A 276 17.85 34.95 -5.43
N HIS A 277 19.16 35.14 -5.26
CA HIS A 277 19.93 35.93 -6.22
C HIS A 277 19.87 35.31 -7.63
N PHE A 278 20.10 34.01 -7.75
CA PHE A 278 20.03 33.30 -9.02
C PHE A 278 18.64 33.42 -9.67
N TYR A 279 17.57 33.06 -8.96
CA TYR A 279 16.23 33.03 -9.54
C TYR A 279 15.63 34.43 -9.76
N ILE A 280 15.87 35.39 -8.87
CA ILE A 280 15.26 36.72 -8.97
C ILE A 280 16.07 37.63 -9.89
N ASN A 281 17.39 37.70 -9.70
CA ASN A 281 18.21 38.70 -10.39
C ASN A 281 18.73 38.20 -11.74
N LEU A 282 19.09 36.91 -11.84
CA LEU A 282 19.64 36.36 -13.08
C LEU A 282 18.55 35.76 -13.97
N LEU A 283 17.52 35.15 -13.37
CA LEU A 283 16.43 34.53 -14.12
C LEU A 283 15.14 35.36 -14.15
N GLY A 284 15.03 36.46 -13.40
CA GLY A 284 13.92 37.40 -13.53
C GLY A 284 12.60 36.98 -12.84
N MET A 285 12.64 36.02 -11.93
CA MET A 285 11.47 35.65 -11.11
C MET A 285 11.23 36.66 -9.98
N ARG A 286 10.06 36.59 -9.34
CA ARG A 286 9.70 37.42 -8.18
C ARG A 286 9.05 36.56 -7.10
N ILE A 287 9.28 36.96 -5.85
CA ILE A 287 8.67 36.30 -4.69
C ILE A 287 7.17 36.59 -4.72
N ILE A 288 6.37 35.52 -4.74
CA ILE A 288 4.92 35.57 -4.55
C ILE A 288 4.61 35.67 -3.07
N PHE A 289 5.19 34.76 -2.28
CA PHE A 289 5.12 34.80 -0.83
C PHE A 289 6.28 34.02 -0.21
N THR A 290 6.51 34.25 1.08
CA THR A 290 7.38 33.42 1.92
C THR A 290 6.59 32.96 3.13
N MET A 291 6.91 31.77 3.64
CA MET A 291 6.35 31.28 4.88
C MET A 291 7.42 30.53 5.68
N ASN A 292 7.69 31.00 6.89
CA ASN A 292 8.44 30.24 7.87
C ASN A 292 7.47 29.27 8.57
N ALA A 293 7.67 27.98 8.38
CA ALA A 293 6.83 26.91 8.91
C ALA A 293 7.32 26.38 10.27
N GLY A 294 8.38 26.98 10.84
CA GLY A 294 9.09 26.50 12.03
C GLY A 294 10.44 25.91 11.61
N PRO A 295 10.53 24.59 11.39
CA PRO A 295 11.78 23.91 11.03
C PRO A 295 12.33 24.22 9.62
N PHE A 296 11.53 24.89 8.79
CA PHE A 296 11.91 25.26 7.42
C PHE A 296 11.21 26.54 6.97
N THR A 297 11.75 27.17 5.93
CA THR A 297 11.12 28.30 5.22
C THR A 297 10.88 27.92 3.77
N ILE A 298 9.68 28.23 3.27
CA ILE A 298 9.37 28.13 1.84
C ILE A 298 9.36 29.51 1.20
N TYR A 299 9.88 29.58 -0.03
CA TYR A 299 9.83 30.75 -0.89
C TYR A 299 9.14 30.35 -2.19
N TYR A 300 7.97 30.94 -2.46
CA TYR A 300 7.27 30.73 -3.72
C TYR A 300 7.65 31.84 -4.69
N LEU A 301 8.14 31.45 -5.87
CA LEU A 301 8.56 32.36 -6.91
C LEU A 301 7.73 32.12 -8.18
N GLY A 302 7.51 33.19 -8.94
CA GLY A 302 6.88 33.13 -10.26
C GLY A 302 7.44 34.20 -11.19
N HIS A 303 7.10 34.11 -12.47
CA HIS A 303 7.40 35.17 -13.43
C HIS A 303 6.27 36.21 -13.46
N PRO A 304 6.57 37.50 -13.19
CA PRO A 304 5.59 38.55 -13.36
C PRO A 304 5.23 38.74 -14.85
N PRO A 305 4.11 39.42 -15.15
CA PRO A 305 3.80 39.83 -16.52
C PRO A 305 4.97 40.62 -17.14
N ALA A 306 5.32 40.32 -18.39
CA ALA A 306 6.53 40.85 -19.03
C ALA A 306 6.58 42.39 -19.14
N SER A 307 5.42 43.05 -19.10
CA SER A 307 5.29 44.51 -19.21
C SER A 307 5.03 45.20 -17.86
N ALA A 308 5.08 44.49 -16.74
CA ALA A 308 4.74 45.05 -15.43
C ALA A 308 5.81 46.03 -14.93
N THR A 309 5.37 47.15 -14.35
CA THR A 309 6.22 48.04 -13.55
C THR A 309 6.55 47.43 -12.19
N GLU A 310 7.46 48.06 -11.43
CA GLU A 310 7.86 47.55 -10.11
C GLU A 310 6.69 47.53 -9.10
N GLU A 311 5.84 48.55 -9.11
CA GLU A 311 4.64 48.59 -8.29
C GLU A 311 3.62 47.52 -8.71
N GLU A 312 3.45 47.31 -10.01
CA GLU A 312 2.55 46.29 -10.56
C GLU A 312 3.02 44.87 -10.23
N VAL A 313 4.34 44.63 -10.18
CA VAL A 313 4.92 43.35 -9.75
C VAL A 313 4.52 43.01 -8.32
N THR A 314 4.58 43.99 -7.41
CA THR A 314 4.23 43.77 -6.00
C THR A 314 2.76 43.42 -5.83
N GLU A 315 1.87 44.17 -6.51
CA GLU A 315 0.44 43.89 -6.48
C GLU A 315 0.11 42.55 -7.15
N TRP A 316 0.76 42.24 -8.28
CA TRP A 316 0.63 40.95 -8.94
C TRP A 316 1.05 39.79 -8.03
N ALA A 317 2.18 39.91 -7.32
CA ALA A 317 2.66 38.89 -6.39
C ALA A 317 1.65 38.66 -5.27
N LYS A 318 1.14 39.75 -4.68
CA LYS A 318 0.10 39.69 -3.64
C LYS A 318 -1.15 38.98 -4.14
N GLN A 319 -1.72 39.41 -5.26
CA GLN A 319 -2.92 38.77 -5.82
C GLN A 319 -2.65 37.30 -6.20
N THR A 320 -1.45 36.98 -6.69
CA THR A 320 -1.06 35.60 -7.04
C THR A 320 -0.94 34.71 -5.80
N SER A 321 -0.61 35.27 -4.63
CA SER A 321 -0.57 34.54 -3.36
C SER A 321 -1.97 34.19 -2.81
N GLU A 322 -3.02 34.83 -3.32
CA GLU A 322 -4.40 34.63 -2.84
C GLU A 322 -5.05 33.40 -3.50
N ILE A 323 -5.87 32.67 -2.73
CA ILE A 323 -6.71 31.57 -3.25
C ILE A 323 -7.97 32.18 -3.89
N PRO A 324 -8.40 31.74 -5.09
CA PRO A 324 -7.94 30.56 -5.82
C PRO A 324 -6.85 30.82 -6.88
N ARG A 325 -6.30 32.04 -6.95
CA ARG A 325 -5.33 32.39 -7.99
C ARG A 325 -4.02 31.60 -7.87
N MET A 326 -3.51 31.45 -6.64
CA MET A 326 -2.30 30.66 -6.38
C MET A 326 -2.42 29.25 -6.93
N THR A 327 -3.52 28.55 -6.64
CA THR A 327 -3.74 27.16 -7.04
C THR A 327 -4.00 27.04 -8.55
N THR A 328 -4.41 28.09 -9.24
CA THR A 328 -4.67 28.04 -10.69
C THR A 328 -3.53 28.59 -11.55
N THR A 329 -2.49 29.15 -10.92
CA THR A 329 -1.28 29.62 -11.60
C THR A 329 -0.38 28.45 -11.99
N ALA A 330 0.18 28.46 -13.20
CA ALA A 330 1.09 27.42 -13.66
C ALA A 330 2.55 27.91 -13.58
N GLY A 331 3.48 26.99 -13.33
CA GLY A 331 4.92 27.26 -13.41
C GLY A 331 5.48 28.04 -12.22
N LEU A 332 4.91 27.85 -11.03
CA LEU A 332 5.51 28.39 -9.81
C LEU A 332 6.70 27.51 -9.36
N LEU A 333 7.68 28.14 -8.71
CA LEU A 333 8.84 27.48 -8.11
C LEU A 333 8.77 27.62 -6.59
N GLU A 334 8.75 26.51 -5.88
CA GLU A 334 8.91 26.47 -4.43
C GLU A 334 10.37 26.16 -4.09
N LEU A 335 11.02 27.07 -3.38
CA LEU A 335 12.31 26.81 -2.75
C LEU A 335 12.05 26.43 -1.29
N TYR A 336 12.46 25.23 -0.91
CA TYR A 336 12.27 24.65 0.40
C TYR A 336 13.59 24.68 1.18
N HIS A 337 13.72 25.58 2.16
CA HIS A 337 14.93 25.73 2.97
C HIS A 337 14.73 25.13 4.35
N THR A 338 15.30 23.95 4.59
CA THR A 338 15.34 23.33 5.92
C THR A 338 16.41 24.02 6.77
N HIS A 339 16.05 24.50 7.96
CA HIS A 339 17.00 25.22 8.82
C HIS A 339 18.03 24.26 9.40
N GLY A 340 19.31 24.66 9.40
CA GLY A 340 20.43 23.84 9.86
C GLY A 340 21.09 23.00 8.76
N ALA A 341 20.54 22.98 7.54
CA ALA A 341 21.05 22.21 6.42
C ALA A 341 22.19 22.92 5.64
N GLU A 342 22.69 24.06 6.10
CA GLU A 342 23.62 24.92 5.35
C GLU A 342 24.96 24.24 5.00
N ALA A 343 25.34 23.20 5.74
CA ALA A 343 26.56 22.42 5.51
C ALA A 343 26.34 21.17 4.63
N GLU A 344 25.10 20.87 4.24
CA GLU A 344 24.74 19.66 3.49
C GLU A 344 24.85 19.86 1.97
N SER A 345 25.12 18.77 1.24
CA SER A 345 25.09 18.76 -0.22
C SER A 345 23.70 18.40 -0.75
N VAL A 346 23.11 19.26 -1.58
CA VAL A 346 21.83 19.01 -2.24
C VAL A 346 22.01 18.05 -3.42
N SER A 347 21.14 17.05 -3.56
CA SER A 347 21.16 16.01 -4.60
C SER A 347 19.87 16.00 -5.44
N SER A 348 19.75 15.13 -6.44
CA SER A 348 18.59 15.13 -7.36
C SER A 348 17.35 14.41 -6.84
N GLY A 349 17.39 13.73 -5.69
CA GLY A 349 16.28 12.92 -5.15
C GLY A 349 15.56 13.57 -3.96
N ASN A 350 14.61 12.86 -3.34
CA ASN A 350 14.02 13.24 -2.04
C ASN A 350 14.17 12.14 -0.97
N VAL A 351 15.11 11.22 -1.16
CA VAL A 351 15.34 10.08 -0.27
C VAL A 351 16.75 10.19 0.31
N PRO A 352 16.94 10.14 1.64
CA PRO A 352 18.26 10.22 2.24
C PRO A 352 19.24 9.18 1.66
N PRO A 353 20.52 9.54 1.43
CA PRO A 353 21.13 10.86 1.63
C PRO A 353 20.96 11.81 0.43
N ALA A 354 20.25 11.41 -0.62
CA ALA A 354 20.05 12.19 -1.84
C ALA A 354 18.82 13.11 -1.73
N LEU A 355 18.96 14.23 -1.01
CA LEU A 355 17.89 15.22 -0.80
C LEU A 355 18.08 16.47 -1.67
N GLY A 356 17.09 16.82 -2.50
CA GLY A 356 17.07 18.07 -3.24
C GLY A 356 15.91 18.30 -4.21
N PHE A 357 15.41 17.31 -4.96
CA PHE A 357 14.07 17.45 -5.55
C PHE A 357 13.06 17.16 -4.44
N SER A 358 12.04 18.00 -4.25
CA SER A 358 11.04 17.77 -3.21
C SER A 358 9.80 17.10 -3.81
N HIS A 359 9.06 17.80 -4.67
CA HIS A 359 7.83 17.28 -5.26
C HIS A 359 7.35 18.10 -6.47
N LEU A 360 6.39 17.53 -7.21
CA LEU A 360 5.54 18.26 -8.15
C LEU A 360 4.20 18.57 -7.48
N GLY A 361 3.75 19.81 -7.58
CA GLY A 361 2.46 20.25 -7.09
C GLY A 361 1.41 20.23 -8.20
N PHE A 362 0.33 19.49 -8.00
CA PHE A 362 -0.83 19.49 -8.89
C PHE A 362 -2.06 20.08 -8.21
N THR A 363 -2.77 20.95 -8.94
CA THR A 363 -4.08 21.43 -8.55
C THR A 363 -5.15 20.52 -9.14
N VAL A 364 -6.11 20.15 -8.31
CA VAL A 364 -7.26 19.33 -8.67
C VAL A 364 -8.55 19.99 -8.14
N PRO A 365 -9.72 19.72 -8.75
CA PRO A 365 -10.99 20.27 -8.27
C PRO A 365 -11.35 19.80 -6.85
N ASP A 366 -11.03 18.55 -6.53
CA ASP A 366 -11.27 17.93 -5.23
C ASP A 366 -10.14 16.93 -4.94
N VAL A 367 -9.45 17.14 -3.82
CA VAL A 367 -8.28 16.34 -3.42
C VAL A 367 -8.69 14.93 -3.02
N GLY A 368 -9.80 14.77 -2.28
CA GLY A 368 -10.27 13.45 -1.86
C GLY A 368 -10.68 12.59 -3.05
N VAL A 369 -11.46 13.15 -3.98
CA VAL A 369 -11.86 12.44 -5.21
C VAL A 369 -10.63 12.07 -6.06
N ALA A 370 -9.64 12.96 -6.17
CA ALA A 370 -8.40 12.68 -6.89
C ALA A 370 -7.60 11.53 -6.24
N VAL A 371 -7.45 11.56 -4.92
CA VAL A 371 -6.74 10.53 -4.14
C VAL A 371 -7.43 9.17 -4.27
N GLU A 372 -8.76 9.09 -4.14
CA GLU A 372 -9.48 7.83 -4.31
C GLU A 372 -9.29 7.27 -5.73
N ARG A 373 -9.33 8.13 -6.74
CA ARG A 373 -9.09 7.73 -8.13
C ARG A 373 -7.66 7.19 -8.31
N LEU A 374 -6.67 7.83 -7.71
CA LEU A 374 -5.27 7.40 -7.76
C LEU A 374 -5.07 6.09 -7.01
N ARG A 375 -5.68 5.94 -5.83
CA ARG A 375 -5.69 4.70 -5.04
C ARG A 375 -6.33 3.54 -5.80
N ALA A 376 -7.47 3.77 -6.45
CA ALA A 376 -8.10 2.77 -7.32
C ALA A 376 -7.23 2.39 -8.53
N GLY A 377 -6.38 3.32 -8.98
CA GLY A 377 -5.33 3.07 -9.97
C GLY A 377 -4.03 2.52 -9.39
N GLY A 378 -4.03 2.01 -8.15
CA GLY A 378 -2.89 1.40 -7.45
C GLY A 378 -1.71 2.32 -7.17
N VAL A 379 -1.93 3.63 -7.21
CA VAL A 379 -0.90 4.60 -6.83
C VAL A 379 -0.73 4.57 -5.31
N ARG A 380 0.52 4.43 -4.85
CA ARG A 380 0.84 4.44 -3.42
C ARG A 380 0.59 5.83 -2.85
N ILE A 381 -0.24 5.91 -1.82
CA ILE A 381 -0.52 7.14 -1.08
C ILE A 381 0.56 7.30 0.00
N LEU A 382 1.27 8.43 0.00
CA LEU A 382 2.29 8.77 0.98
C LEU A 382 1.70 9.55 2.15
N LYS A 383 0.72 10.41 1.87
CA LYS A 383 -0.02 11.23 2.83
C LYS A 383 -1.44 11.42 2.34
N ASP A 384 -2.43 11.13 3.18
CA ASP A 384 -3.83 11.40 2.86
C ASP A 384 -4.26 12.84 3.19
N VAL A 385 -5.40 13.26 2.65
CA VAL A 385 -6.05 14.53 3.00
C VAL A 385 -6.48 14.51 4.48
N GLY A 386 -6.37 15.64 5.16
CA GLY A 386 -6.66 15.79 6.59
C GLY A 386 -5.52 15.35 7.52
N VAL A 387 -4.48 14.69 7.00
CA VAL A 387 -3.31 14.29 7.80
C VAL A 387 -2.31 15.44 7.90
N CYS A 388 -1.85 15.78 9.10
CA CYS A 388 -0.67 16.60 9.31
C CYS A 388 0.04 16.18 10.59
N ASP A 389 1.15 15.48 10.41
CA ASP A 389 2.06 15.06 11.47
C ASP A 389 3.50 15.30 10.98
N ARG A 390 4.46 15.19 11.90
CA ARG A 390 5.87 15.44 11.59
C ARG A 390 6.42 14.53 10.48
N GLY A 391 6.02 13.26 10.47
CA GLY A 391 6.50 12.27 9.51
C GLY A 391 5.84 12.41 8.12
N SER A 392 4.68 13.06 8.03
CA SER A 392 4.06 13.37 6.74
C SER A 392 4.55 14.65 6.09
N VAL A 393 5.18 15.56 6.84
CA VAL A 393 5.92 16.71 6.29
C VAL A 393 7.24 16.22 5.69
N PRO A 394 7.76 16.81 4.60
CA PRO A 394 9.00 16.36 3.95
C PRO A 394 10.26 16.74 4.77
N LEU A 395 10.30 16.37 6.04
CA LEU A 395 11.45 16.40 6.94
C LEU A 395 11.82 14.96 7.25
N SER A 396 13.08 14.57 7.00
CA SER A 396 13.50 13.19 7.25
C SER A 396 13.98 12.99 8.70
N GLU A 397 13.74 11.80 9.26
CA GLU A 397 14.33 11.40 10.55
C GLU A 397 15.87 11.49 10.52
N TRP A 398 16.47 11.20 9.36
CA TRP A 398 17.91 11.33 9.11
C TRP A 398 18.43 12.76 9.30
N GLU A 399 17.68 13.77 8.85
CA GLU A 399 18.01 15.19 9.08
C GLU A 399 17.86 15.54 10.58
N GLU A 400 16.81 15.06 11.23
CA GLU A 400 16.53 15.35 12.64
C GLU A 400 17.59 14.78 13.60
N GLU A 401 18.05 13.55 13.36
CA GLU A 401 19.15 12.93 14.09
C GLU A 401 20.44 13.77 14.03
N ARG A 402 20.62 14.51 12.93
CA ARG A 402 21.76 15.43 12.71
C ARG A 402 21.55 16.84 13.26
N GLY A 403 20.39 17.11 13.85
CA GLY A 403 20.08 18.45 14.36
C GLY A 403 19.41 19.39 13.37
N ILE A 404 19.05 18.90 12.19
CA ILE A 404 18.49 19.67 11.08
C ILE A 404 16.96 19.60 11.12
N GLY A 405 16.27 20.69 10.82
CA GLY A 405 14.80 20.70 10.73
C GLY A 405 14.09 20.39 12.06
N ARG A 406 14.70 20.74 13.19
CA ARG A 406 14.09 20.57 14.53
C ARG A 406 13.06 21.65 14.84
N GLY A 407 12.13 21.31 15.72
CA GLY A 407 11.08 22.21 16.20
C GLY A 407 9.70 21.83 15.70
N GLU A 408 8.68 22.44 16.32
CA GLU A 408 7.28 22.17 16.03
C GLU A 408 6.86 22.80 14.69
N ILE A 409 5.99 22.10 13.96
CA ILE A 409 5.36 22.63 12.76
C ILE A 409 4.40 23.74 13.19
N HIS A 410 4.54 24.92 12.60
CA HIS A 410 3.69 26.05 12.94
C HIS A 410 2.23 25.80 12.52
N GLY A 411 1.27 26.16 13.39
CA GLY A 411 -0.15 25.85 13.18
C GLY A 411 -0.76 26.38 11.88
N ASN A 412 -0.30 27.55 11.40
CA ASN A 412 -0.73 28.08 10.09
C ASN A 412 -0.28 27.20 8.93
N TYR A 413 0.91 26.60 9.01
CA TYR A 413 1.38 25.64 8.02
C TYR A 413 0.57 24.34 8.12
N ALA A 414 0.36 23.83 9.33
CA ALA A 414 -0.41 22.60 9.55
C ALA A 414 -1.82 22.69 8.95
N TRP A 415 -2.53 23.80 9.20
CA TRP A 415 -3.85 24.05 8.61
C TRP A 415 -3.84 24.00 7.08
N PHE A 416 -2.79 24.53 6.45
CA PHE A 416 -2.63 24.46 5.00
C PHE A 416 -2.31 23.01 4.58
N PHE A 417 -1.35 22.38 5.25
CA PHE A 417 -0.82 21.05 4.94
C PHE A 417 -1.86 19.94 4.96
N GLU A 418 -2.83 20.02 5.88
CA GLU A 418 -3.99 19.13 5.97
C GLU A 418 -4.83 19.11 4.67
N LYS A 419 -4.76 20.13 3.82
CA LYS A 419 -5.58 20.24 2.60
C LYS A 419 -4.94 19.58 1.37
N PHE A 420 -3.70 19.12 1.48
CA PHE A 420 -3.03 18.38 0.39
C PHE A 420 -3.03 16.89 0.66
N ALA A 421 -2.79 16.13 -0.40
CA ALA A 421 -2.39 14.74 -0.30
C ALA A 421 -1.08 14.58 -1.06
N MET A 422 -0.29 13.58 -0.68
CA MET A 422 0.95 13.21 -1.38
C MET A 422 0.84 11.77 -1.84
N VAL A 423 1.26 11.52 -3.06
CA VAL A 423 1.28 10.19 -3.68
C VAL A 423 2.65 9.95 -4.26
N ALA A 424 3.08 8.69 -4.30
CA ALA A 424 4.30 8.32 -4.99
C ALA A 424 4.05 8.28 -6.49
N ASP A 425 5.00 8.77 -7.26
CA ASP A 425 5.10 8.36 -8.65
C ASP A 425 5.38 6.84 -8.68
N PRO A 426 4.77 6.07 -9.60
CA PRO A 426 4.88 4.61 -9.58
C PRO A 426 6.29 4.08 -9.87
N VAL A 427 7.21 4.93 -10.32
CA VAL A 427 8.56 4.52 -10.76
C VAL A 427 9.68 5.21 -9.98
N SER A 428 9.52 6.49 -9.62
CA SER A 428 10.60 7.34 -9.08
C SER A 428 10.76 7.40 -7.57
#